data_AF-A0A430FDI0-F1
#
_entry.id   AF-A0A430FDI0-F1
#
_cell.length_a   1.000
_cell.length_b   1.000
_cell.length_c   1.000
_cell.angle_alpha   90.00
_cell.angle_beta   90.00
_cell.angle_gamma   90.00
#
_symmetry.space_group_name_H-M   'P 1'
#
loop_
_entity.id
_entity.type
_entity.pdbx_description
1 polymer ?
#
loop_
_entity_poly.entity_id
_entity_poly.type
_entity_poly.pdbx_seq_one_letter_code
_entity_poly.pdbx_strand_id
1 'polypeptide(L)'
;MKLRKLFAGVAAAATLLGGMAFGAATANAAETVVSDNAKFTFTATDTKQLTGRTLEAYKLADYVNYGGDSATYGVKTATTVTDVSAIKAALTAAGAEVPNNVTDYMQWALSNGKLDVDQPDANGAWANTSTSRKFVESLKTATDKLGNATEKTLKADQSGKSATVELPAGVYLFLDKDSTGTNVNATPTIAILVASGSIKGGVLTDPTAGATIQLKNQITAVTKLVNGKESTTASVGQTVTYTISSKLPQNTQYYTDYDYTYTDTPSAGQTVNVDSLKVTVDGVKDALTKDTDYTVTANKAGSFTVTIKKAVLDVNNGKAITLTYTAKVTEAEAAGDKAVTNKVVLSDKGAQAEDTTSITNAGFSFTKTDAQGDALQGATFTIAAKDSGATPAEPGSATATSAANGAVSFKGLADGTYTVTETAFPNGYQHTAAAFEVTIAGGKVTNIKGTDIFGLAGNATTDAGYSVKNVKNLSELPKTGAAGIAMFVALGVMLAGAAATVYAKSRRTNAALHA
;
A
#
# COMPACT_ATOMS: atom_id res chain seq x y z
N MET A 1 22.84 -11.19 43.17
CA MET A 1 21.78 -11.28 42.13
C MET A 1 21.58 -9.87 41.56
N LYS A 2 22.43 -9.48 40.59
CA LYS A 2 22.14 -9.01 39.21
C LYS A 2 21.28 -7.71 39.06
N LEU A 3 21.97 -6.55 39.05
CA LEU A 3 21.50 -5.26 38.49
C LEU A 3 21.21 -5.55 37.03
N ARG A 4 19.98 -5.40 36.57
CA ARG A 4 19.66 -5.66 35.16
C ARG A 4 18.96 -4.47 34.53
N LYS A 5 19.75 -3.48 34.15
CA LYS A 5 19.61 -2.74 32.88
C LYS A 5 18.38 -1.81 32.79
N LEU A 6 18.36 -0.65 33.46
CA LEU A 6 17.42 0.45 33.09
C LEU A 6 18.08 1.54 32.22
N PHE A 7 19.41 1.56 32.15
CA PHE A 7 20.16 2.57 31.40
C PHE A 7 20.28 2.16 29.93
N ALA A 8 19.85 3.04 29.04
CA ALA A 8 19.79 2.77 27.61
C ALA A 8 21.20 2.92 26.99
N GLY A 9 21.69 1.83 26.39
CA GLY A 9 22.92 1.82 25.60
C GLY A 9 22.97 0.56 24.74
N VAL A 10 22.68 0.69 23.45
CA VAL A 10 22.91 -0.36 22.45
C VAL A 10 24.42 -0.48 22.23
N ALA A 11 25.12 -1.16 23.14
CA ALA A 11 26.34 -1.95 22.92
C ALA A 11 26.97 -2.34 24.29
N ALA A 12 27.02 -3.64 24.53
CA ALA A 12 27.99 -4.36 25.36
C ALA A 12 28.36 -3.78 26.75
N ALA A 13 27.71 -4.27 27.81
CA ALA A 13 28.35 -5.07 28.85
C ALA A 13 27.39 -5.25 30.04
N ALA A 14 27.10 -6.51 30.37
CA ALA A 14 26.49 -6.86 31.63
C ALA A 14 27.50 -6.65 32.76
N THR A 15 27.17 -5.84 33.78
CA THR A 15 27.92 -5.81 35.03
C THR A 15 27.00 -5.83 36.25
N LEU A 16 27.44 -6.59 37.25
CA LEU A 16 26.72 -7.03 38.44
C LEU A 16 26.37 -5.89 39.44
N LEU A 17 25.32 -6.15 40.23
CA LEU A 17 24.90 -5.42 41.43
C LEU A 17 25.91 -5.69 42.56
N GLY A 18 26.50 -4.65 43.15
CA GLY A 18 27.21 -4.71 44.43
C GLY A 18 27.55 -3.33 44.98
N GLY A 19 27.15 -3.06 46.24
CA GLY A 19 27.45 -1.86 47.04
C GLY A 19 26.31 -0.83 47.00
N MET A 20 25.35 -0.80 47.94
CA MET A 20 25.51 -0.37 49.34
C MET A 20 26.55 0.73 49.54
N ALA A 21 26.04 1.95 49.73
CA ALA A 21 26.51 2.83 50.79
C ALA A 21 25.28 3.37 51.55
N PHE A 22 24.58 2.48 52.25
CA PHE A 22 23.93 2.86 53.49
C PHE A 22 25.04 2.85 54.54
N GLY A 23 25.58 4.02 54.86
CA GLY A 23 26.51 4.23 55.95
C GLY A 23 25.97 5.35 56.82
N ALA A 24 25.54 5.02 58.03
CA ALA A 24 25.34 6.00 59.07
C ALA A 24 26.66 6.74 59.33
N ALA A 25 26.55 8.06 59.52
CA ALA A 25 27.58 8.95 60.07
C ALA A 25 28.86 9.16 59.24
N THR A 26 28.79 10.01 58.22
CA THR A 26 29.80 11.06 58.02
C THR A 26 29.09 12.37 57.71
N ALA A 27 29.51 13.42 58.42
CA ALA A 27 29.23 14.86 58.29
C ALA A 27 28.27 15.34 57.19
N ASN A 28 27.37 16.27 57.56
CA ASN A 28 26.43 17.07 56.75
C ASN A 28 26.95 17.53 55.36
N ALA A 29 27.21 16.63 54.42
CA ALA A 29 27.39 16.96 53.03
C ALA A 29 26.01 17.29 52.47
N ALA A 30 25.83 18.52 52.00
CA ALA A 30 24.56 18.97 51.47
C ALA A 30 24.18 18.15 50.23
N GLU A 31 23.07 17.41 50.34
CA GLU A 31 22.44 16.73 49.21
C GLU A 31 22.18 17.75 48.09
N THR A 32 22.76 17.53 46.90
CA THR A 32 22.58 18.44 45.76
C THR A 32 21.92 17.69 44.60
N VAL A 33 20.74 18.15 44.18
CA VAL A 33 20.06 17.61 42.99
C VAL A 33 20.87 17.97 41.75
N VAL A 34 21.08 16.99 40.87
CA VAL A 34 21.69 17.22 39.56
C VAL A 34 20.67 17.89 38.66
N SER A 35 20.85 19.19 38.42
CA SER A 35 19.98 20.01 37.57
C SER A 35 20.42 20.09 36.12
N ASP A 36 21.65 19.66 35.81
CA ASP A 36 22.19 19.71 34.45
C ASP A 36 21.38 18.85 33.48
N ASN A 37 21.28 19.31 32.24
CA ASN A 37 20.53 18.62 31.21
C ASN A 37 21.30 17.41 30.66
N ALA A 38 20.54 16.37 30.32
CA ALA A 38 20.97 15.26 29.49
C ALA A 38 20.27 15.32 28.13
N LYS A 39 20.90 14.70 27.12
CA LYS A 39 20.34 14.55 25.77
C LYS A 39 19.55 13.23 25.68
N PHE A 40 18.30 13.33 25.27
CA PHE A 40 17.46 12.17 24.96
C PHE A 40 17.24 12.13 23.44
N THR A 41 17.83 11.14 22.79
CA THR A 41 17.81 10.98 21.33
C THR A 41 16.83 9.89 20.93
N PHE A 42 15.75 10.28 20.27
CA PHE A 42 14.73 9.38 19.74
C PHE A 42 15.07 9.01 18.30
N THR A 43 15.18 7.71 18.02
CA THR A 43 15.51 7.17 16.70
C THR A 43 14.33 6.40 16.11
N ALA A 44 14.21 6.43 14.79
CA ALA A 44 13.21 5.71 14.03
C ALA A 44 13.83 4.98 12.82
N THR A 45 13.12 3.97 12.32
CA THR A 45 13.52 3.25 11.10
C THR A 45 13.08 3.97 9.82
N ASP A 46 11.96 4.69 9.90
CA ASP A 46 11.35 5.47 8.83
C ASP A 46 11.09 6.92 9.30
N THR A 47 11.21 7.89 8.40
CA THR A 47 11.09 9.32 8.73
C THR A 47 9.68 9.69 9.21
N LYS A 48 8.64 9.01 8.71
CA LYS A 48 7.24 9.23 9.09
C LYS A 48 6.98 8.93 10.56
N GLN A 49 7.81 8.10 11.20
CA GLN A 49 7.68 7.80 12.63
C GLN A 49 8.07 8.99 13.52
N LEU A 50 8.77 10.01 13.02
CA LEU A 50 9.16 11.19 13.81
C LEU A 50 8.39 12.46 13.42
N THR A 51 7.85 12.52 12.20
CA THR A 51 7.17 13.72 11.68
C THR A 51 6.00 14.14 12.56
N GLY A 52 5.96 15.42 12.95
CA GLY A 52 4.83 16.03 13.67
C GLY A 52 4.64 15.55 15.11
N ARG A 53 5.56 14.76 15.66
CA ARG A 53 5.34 14.06 16.93
C ARG A 53 5.72 14.93 18.13
N THR A 54 4.84 14.95 19.13
CA THR A 54 5.10 15.56 20.45
C THR A 54 5.00 14.50 21.52
N LEU A 55 6.01 14.46 22.40
CA LEU A 55 6.03 13.58 23.55
C LEU A 55 5.79 14.38 24.83
N GLU A 56 5.01 13.81 25.75
CA GLU A 56 4.86 14.27 27.12
C GLU A 56 5.89 13.57 28.01
N ALA A 57 6.79 14.35 28.63
CA ALA A 57 7.81 13.82 29.53
C ALA A 57 7.43 14.07 31.00
N TYR A 58 7.16 12.99 31.74
CA TYR A 58 6.94 13.01 33.18
C TYR A 58 8.22 12.59 33.91
N LYS A 59 8.80 13.47 34.73
CA LYS A 59 9.99 13.15 35.53
C LYS A 59 9.58 12.31 36.73
N LEU A 60 10.11 11.09 36.82
CA LEU A 60 9.82 10.15 37.91
C LEU A 60 10.87 10.18 39.01
N ALA A 61 12.13 10.42 38.66
CA ALA A 61 13.23 10.49 39.61
C ALA A 61 14.29 11.54 39.23
N ASP A 62 14.80 12.21 40.24
CA ASP A 62 15.97 13.09 40.20
C ASP A 62 17.23 12.30 40.51
N TYR A 63 18.36 12.72 39.93
CA TYR A 63 19.67 12.31 40.41
C TYR A 63 20.16 13.26 41.48
N VAL A 64 20.88 12.69 42.43
CA VAL A 64 21.30 13.38 43.63
C VAL A 64 22.77 13.08 43.87
N ASN A 65 23.59 14.12 44.06
CA ASN A 65 24.97 13.99 44.50
C ASN A 65 25.02 14.13 46.04
N TYR A 66 25.59 13.13 46.70
CA TYR A 66 25.72 13.08 48.16
C TYR A 66 27.02 13.69 48.70
N GLY A 67 27.89 14.24 47.83
CA GLY A 67 29.13 14.91 48.22
C GLY A 67 30.26 13.96 48.70
N GLY A 68 31.49 14.47 48.76
CA GLY A 68 32.72 13.74 49.14
C GLY A 68 33.89 13.93 48.15
N ASP A 69 35.06 13.37 48.45
CA ASP A 69 36.28 13.44 47.60
C ASP A 69 36.11 12.76 46.22
N SER A 70 35.01 12.00 46.03
CA SER A 70 34.59 11.43 44.76
C SER A 70 33.05 11.54 44.64
N ALA A 71 32.56 11.95 43.47
CA ALA A 71 31.13 12.15 43.24
C ALA A 71 30.37 10.83 43.40
N THR A 72 29.49 10.78 44.40
CA THR A 72 28.61 9.64 44.65
C THR A 72 27.18 10.03 44.33
N TYR A 73 26.61 9.38 43.31
CA TYR A 73 25.27 9.68 42.84
C TYR A 73 24.26 8.63 43.32
N GLY A 74 23.05 9.09 43.66
CA GLY A 74 21.88 8.24 43.82
C GLY A 74 20.65 8.82 43.13
N VAL A 75 19.51 8.23 43.46
CA VAL A 75 18.21 8.53 42.87
C VAL A 75 17.21 8.85 43.96
N LYS A 76 16.30 9.75 43.66
CA LYS A 76 15.19 10.14 44.54
C LYS A 76 13.94 10.33 43.70
N THR A 77 12.77 9.95 44.20
CA THR A 77 11.50 10.27 43.52
C THR A 77 11.44 11.78 43.29
N ALA A 78 11.15 12.17 42.05
CA ALA A 78 11.16 13.57 41.66
C ALA A 78 10.08 14.35 42.40
N THR A 79 10.39 15.58 42.81
CA THR A 79 9.44 16.46 43.52
C THR A 79 8.25 16.86 42.65
N THR A 80 8.35 16.68 41.34
CA THR A 80 7.25 16.87 40.37
C THR A 80 6.16 15.83 40.51
N VAL A 81 6.45 14.64 41.08
CA VAL A 81 5.45 13.61 41.34
C VAL A 81 4.55 14.07 42.49
N THR A 82 3.29 14.35 42.17
CA THR A 82 2.33 14.94 43.12
C THR A 82 1.76 13.93 44.10
N ASP A 83 1.65 12.66 43.72
CA ASP A 83 1.21 11.56 44.59
C ASP A 83 2.07 10.31 44.35
N VAL A 84 3.04 10.09 45.25
CA VAL A 84 3.99 8.96 45.21
C VAL A 84 3.32 7.59 45.35
N SER A 85 2.05 7.53 45.78
CA SER A 85 1.30 6.26 45.82
C SER A 85 1.10 5.66 44.42
N ALA A 86 1.11 6.48 43.36
CA ALA A 86 1.07 6.02 41.98
C ALA A 86 2.28 5.13 41.64
N ILE A 87 3.47 5.50 42.12
CA ILE A 87 4.70 4.72 41.91
C ILE A 87 4.62 3.40 42.67
N LYS A 88 4.14 3.40 43.92
CA LYS A 88 3.93 2.17 44.69
C LYS A 88 2.93 1.25 44.00
N ALA A 89 1.81 1.79 43.52
CA ALA A 89 0.79 1.03 42.82
C ALA A 89 1.35 0.42 41.53
N ALA A 90 2.09 1.19 40.74
CA ALA A 90 2.74 0.70 39.52
C ALA A 90 3.80 -0.37 39.78
N LEU A 91 4.60 -0.24 40.83
CA LEU A 91 5.55 -1.28 41.25
C LEU A 91 4.82 -2.56 41.66
N THR A 92 3.70 -2.42 42.38
CA THR A 92 2.87 -3.56 42.80
C THR A 92 2.23 -4.24 41.59
N ALA A 93 1.69 -3.47 40.64
CA ALA A 93 1.14 -3.97 39.37
C ALA A 93 2.22 -4.67 38.52
N ALA A 94 3.47 -4.23 38.62
CA ALA A 94 4.61 -4.89 38.00
C ALA A 94 5.04 -6.19 38.71
N GLY A 95 4.43 -6.53 39.84
CA GLY A 95 4.72 -7.73 40.63
C GLY A 95 5.78 -7.54 41.71
N ALA A 96 6.12 -6.29 42.05
CA ALA A 96 7.04 -6.01 43.14
C ALA A 96 6.29 -5.99 44.49
N GLU A 97 6.79 -6.76 45.46
CA GLU A 97 6.36 -6.67 46.85
C GLU A 97 7.05 -5.48 47.51
N VAL A 98 6.36 -4.33 47.55
CA VAL A 98 6.90 -3.09 48.12
C VAL A 98 6.72 -3.09 49.66
N PRO A 99 7.80 -3.05 50.46
CA PRO A 99 7.69 -3.01 51.92
C PRO A 99 6.96 -1.77 52.43
N ASN A 100 6.29 -1.89 53.57
CA ASN A 100 5.51 -0.80 54.17
C ASN A 100 6.37 0.38 54.69
N ASN A 101 7.67 0.18 54.90
CA ASN A 101 8.61 1.19 55.41
C ASN A 101 9.40 1.90 54.31
N VAL A 102 9.06 1.72 53.04
CA VAL A 102 9.72 2.44 51.93
C VAL A 102 9.29 3.90 51.94
N THR A 103 10.26 4.80 52.09
CA THR A 103 10.05 6.26 52.08
C THR A 103 10.24 6.87 50.69
N ASP A 104 11.01 6.21 49.81
CA ASP A 104 11.22 6.63 48.42
C ASP A 104 11.13 5.41 47.49
N TYR A 105 10.05 5.36 46.71
CA TYR A 105 9.74 4.20 45.88
C TYR A 105 10.65 4.07 44.67
N MET A 106 11.09 5.17 44.05
CA MET A 106 12.00 5.10 42.89
C MET A 106 13.41 4.70 43.33
N GLN A 107 13.89 5.28 44.44
CA GLN A 107 15.17 4.89 45.04
C GLN A 107 15.16 3.41 45.40
N TRP A 108 14.11 2.95 46.07
CA TRP A 108 13.96 1.54 46.43
C TRP A 108 13.91 0.63 45.19
N ALA A 109 13.11 0.98 44.18
CA ALA A 109 12.94 0.17 42.98
C ALA A 109 14.26 0.02 42.21
N LEU A 110 14.99 1.10 42.01
CA LEU A 110 16.26 1.09 41.27
C LEU A 110 17.37 0.39 42.05
N SER A 111 17.47 0.65 43.36
CA SER A 111 18.47 0.01 44.23
C SER A 111 18.28 -1.51 44.35
N ASN A 112 17.03 -1.96 44.29
CA ASN A 112 16.67 -3.38 44.36
C ASN A 112 16.52 -4.03 42.97
N GLY A 113 16.85 -3.33 41.88
CA GLY A 113 16.77 -3.86 40.52
C GLY A 113 15.37 -4.32 40.12
N LYS A 114 14.33 -3.62 40.58
CA LYS A 114 12.92 -3.94 40.29
C LYS A 114 12.46 -3.47 38.90
N LEU A 115 13.29 -2.71 38.18
CA LEU A 115 13.02 -2.25 36.83
C LEU A 115 14.10 -2.81 35.89
N ASP A 116 13.67 -3.25 34.71
CA ASP A 116 14.46 -3.94 33.69
C ASP A 116 14.38 -3.22 32.31
N VAL A 117 15.13 -3.73 31.33
CA VAL A 117 14.96 -3.31 29.93
C VAL A 117 13.88 -4.13 29.25
N ASP A 118 13.04 -3.42 28.51
CA ASP A 118 12.13 -4.01 27.54
C ASP A 118 12.87 -4.27 26.21
N GLN A 119 12.57 -5.40 25.57
CA GLN A 119 13.14 -5.79 24.27
C GLN A 119 12.00 -6.24 23.35
N PRO A 120 12.10 -5.97 22.04
CA PRO A 120 11.13 -6.51 21.09
C PRO A 120 11.27 -8.04 21.01
N ASP A 121 10.17 -8.71 20.71
CA ASP A 121 10.17 -10.12 20.33
C ASP A 121 10.74 -10.33 18.92
N ALA A 122 10.78 -11.58 18.46
CA ALA A 122 11.28 -11.93 17.12
C ALA A 122 10.48 -11.29 15.97
N ASN A 123 9.25 -10.84 16.23
CA ASN A 123 8.37 -10.20 15.25
C ASN A 123 8.44 -8.67 15.32
N GLY A 124 9.21 -8.09 16.26
CA GLY A 124 9.31 -6.64 16.45
C GLY A 124 8.25 -6.05 17.39
N ALA A 125 7.33 -6.88 17.91
CA ALA A 125 6.37 -6.44 18.91
C ALA A 125 7.08 -6.26 20.25
N TRP A 126 6.80 -5.16 20.96
CA TRP A 126 7.42 -4.94 22.26
C TRP A 126 6.79 -5.84 23.30
N ALA A 127 7.61 -6.56 24.06
CA ALA A 127 7.12 -7.61 24.97
C ALA A 127 6.40 -7.04 26.20
N ASN A 128 5.25 -7.61 26.56
CA ASN A 128 4.51 -7.25 27.77
C ASN A 128 4.99 -7.99 29.04
N THR A 129 6.12 -8.69 28.95
CA THR A 129 6.58 -9.57 30.03
C THR A 129 7.56 -8.89 30.98
N SER A 130 8.15 -7.75 30.59
CA SER A 130 9.13 -7.03 31.40
C SER A 130 8.46 -6.32 32.59
N THR A 131 9.19 -6.21 33.70
CA THR A 131 8.70 -5.54 34.90
C THR A 131 8.50 -4.06 34.64
N SER A 132 9.45 -3.42 33.93
CA SER A 132 9.36 -2.02 33.53
C SER A 132 8.16 -1.74 32.62
N ARG A 133 7.77 -2.69 31.75
CA ARG A 133 6.59 -2.52 30.91
C ARG A 133 5.32 -2.43 31.75
N LYS A 134 5.10 -3.39 32.66
CA LYS A 134 3.94 -3.38 33.56
C LYS A 134 3.90 -2.12 34.43
N PHE A 135 5.07 -1.69 34.89
CA PHE A 135 5.24 -0.45 35.64
C PHE A 135 4.77 0.78 34.82
N VAL A 136 5.24 0.94 33.57
CA VAL A 136 4.81 2.09 32.76
C VAL A 136 3.36 2.04 32.31
N GLU A 137 2.82 0.86 32.00
CA GLU A 137 1.40 0.76 31.62
C GLU A 137 0.48 1.12 32.80
N SER A 138 0.89 0.80 34.04
CA SER A 138 0.17 1.27 35.24
C SER A 138 0.34 2.76 35.49
N LEU A 139 1.51 3.35 35.22
CA LEU A 139 1.73 4.79 35.39
C LEU A 139 1.01 5.63 34.33
N LYS A 140 0.93 5.12 33.10
CA LYS A 140 0.21 5.75 31.98
C LYS A 140 -1.26 6.05 32.32
N THR A 141 -1.88 5.27 33.19
CA THR A 141 -3.26 5.48 33.64
C THR A 141 -3.40 6.38 34.87
N ALA A 142 -2.28 6.93 35.38
CA ALA A 142 -2.22 7.71 36.62
C ALA A 142 -1.33 8.97 36.47
N THR A 143 -1.33 9.57 35.27
CA THR A 143 -0.49 10.73 34.95
C THR A 143 -0.87 11.99 35.75
N ASP A 144 -2.12 12.09 36.20
CA ASP A 144 -2.62 13.11 37.12
C ASP A 144 -1.85 13.15 38.45
N LYS A 145 -1.24 12.02 38.83
CA LYS A 145 -0.42 11.85 40.05
C LYS A 145 1.07 12.07 39.83
N LEU A 146 1.50 12.30 38.59
CA LEU A 146 2.89 12.49 38.21
C LEU A 146 3.27 13.97 38.02
N GLY A 147 2.31 14.87 38.21
CA GLY A 147 2.45 16.30 37.95
C GLY A 147 2.34 16.67 36.47
N ASN A 148 2.76 17.88 36.13
CA ASN A 148 2.66 18.38 34.76
C ASN A 148 3.77 17.79 33.88
N ALA A 149 3.39 17.27 32.72
CA ALA A 149 4.35 16.87 31.70
C ALA A 149 5.12 18.07 31.13
N THR A 150 6.38 17.83 30.77
CA THR A 150 7.11 18.70 29.86
C THR A 150 6.89 18.21 28.43
N GLU A 151 6.21 19.00 27.61
CA GLU A 151 5.99 18.67 26.21
C GLU A 151 7.25 18.90 25.37
N LYS A 152 7.58 17.93 24.52
CA LYS A 152 8.72 17.98 23.62
C LYS A 152 8.31 17.55 22.21
N THR A 153 8.18 18.53 21.32
CA THR A 153 8.01 18.27 19.89
C THR A 153 9.34 17.80 19.30
N LEU A 154 9.32 16.61 18.71
CA LEU A 154 10.48 16.00 18.08
C LEU A 154 10.82 16.75 16.79
N LYS A 155 12.02 17.31 16.74
CA LYS A 155 12.58 17.94 15.54
C LYS A 155 13.58 16.97 14.94
N ALA A 156 13.20 16.36 13.82
CA ALA A 156 14.05 15.41 13.15
C ALA A 156 15.31 16.10 12.59
N ASP A 157 16.43 15.38 12.62
CA ASP A 157 17.68 15.77 11.99
C ASP A 157 17.58 15.71 10.44
N GLN A 158 18.70 15.96 9.76
CA GLN A 158 18.74 15.92 8.29
C GLN A 158 18.38 14.56 7.70
N SER A 159 18.60 13.46 8.45
CA SER A 159 18.21 12.12 8.01
C SER A 159 16.70 11.87 8.13
N GLY A 160 16.01 12.68 8.94
CA GLY A 160 14.62 12.47 9.31
C GLY A 160 14.39 11.32 10.30
N LYS A 161 15.45 10.61 10.72
CA LYS A 161 15.38 9.36 11.50
C LYS A 161 15.86 9.50 12.94
N SER A 162 16.31 10.68 13.34
CA SER A 162 16.70 10.96 14.72
C SER A 162 16.17 12.32 15.16
N ALA A 163 15.76 12.46 16.41
CA ALA A 163 15.38 13.73 17.03
C ALA A 163 15.93 13.77 18.46
N THR A 164 16.59 14.86 18.85
CA THR A 164 17.16 14.99 20.19
C THR A 164 16.46 16.10 20.97
N VAL A 165 16.15 15.82 22.23
CA VAL A 165 15.58 16.79 23.17
C VAL A 165 16.46 16.87 24.40
N GLU A 166 16.50 18.04 25.02
CA GLU A 166 17.22 18.27 26.28
C GLU A 166 16.23 18.43 27.42
N LEU A 167 16.49 17.68 28.49
CA LEU A 167 15.75 17.66 29.75
C LEU A 167 16.76 17.51 30.89
N PRO A 168 16.45 17.99 32.10
CA PRO A 168 17.28 17.72 33.28
C PRO A 168 17.58 16.22 33.40
N ALA A 169 18.77 15.88 33.86
CA ALA A 169 19.14 14.49 34.08
C ALA A 169 18.16 13.80 35.05
N GLY A 170 17.81 12.54 34.78
CA GLY A 170 16.89 11.77 35.60
C GLY A 170 16.22 10.60 34.88
N VAL A 171 15.17 10.08 35.51
CA VAL A 171 14.34 8.97 35.00
C VAL A 171 12.99 9.51 34.57
N TYR A 172 12.57 9.19 33.34
CA TYR A 172 11.39 9.76 32.69
C TYR A 172 10.46 8.69 32.15
N LEU A 173 9.16 8.94 32.29
CA LEU A 173 8.10 8.34 31.47
C LEU A 173 7.80 9.27 30.31
N PHE A 174 7.95 8.80 29.07
CA PHE A 174 7.50 9.49 27.87
C PHE A 174 6.22 8.85 27.34
N LEU A 175 5.21 9.68 27.07
CA LEU A 175 3.96 9.30 26.41
C LEU A 175 3.83 10.05 25.08
N ASP A 176 3.21 9.44 24.08
CA ASP A 176 2.83 10.16 22.85
C ASP A 176 1.64 11.07 23.18
N LYS A 177 1.77 12.37 22.86
CA LYS A 177 0.68 13.32 23.06
C LYS A 177 -0.50 13.02 22.13
N ASP A 178 -0.21 12.53 20.93
CA ASP A 178 -1.23 12.08 19.99
C ASP A 178 -1.58 10.62 20.28
N SER A 179 -2.36 10.41 21.34
CA SER A 179 -2.84 9.06 21.72
C SER A 179 -3.85 8.47 20.73
N THR A 180 -4.35 9.29 19.80
CA THR A 180 -5.36 8.94 18.80
C THR A 180 -4.79 8.66 17.41
N GLY A 181 -3.49 8.84 17.19
CA GLY A 181 -2.81 8.52 15.94
C GLY A 181 -3.16 9.43 14.76
N THR A 182 -3.55 10.67 14.99
CA THR A 182 -3.79 11.66 13.92
C THR A 182 -2.58 11.93 13.02
N ASN A 183 -1.38 11.51 13.43
CA ASN A 183 -0.19 11.51 12.59
C ASN A 183 -0.36 10.64 11.33
N VAL A 184 -0.14 11.23 10.16
CA VAL A 184 -0.25 10.53 8.87
C VAL A 184 0.81 9.43 8.78
N ASN A 185 0.38 8.20 8.44
CA ASN A 185 1.22 7.02 8.20
C ASN A 185 1.96 6.39 9.39
N ALA A 186 1.83 6.85 10.63
CA ALA A 186 2.51 6.20 11.77
C ALA A 186 1.69 6.25 13.05
N THR A 187 1.55 5.09 13.71
CA THR A 187 0.79 4.97 14.96
C THR A 187 1.40 5.81 16.09
N PRO A 188 0.65 6.05 17.18
CA PRO A 188 1.25 6.55 18.42
C PRO A 188 2.37 5.62 18.90
N THR A 189 3.40 6.17 19.54
CA THR A 189 4.36 5.33 20.28
C THR A 189 3.72 4.82 21.57
N ILE A 190 3.98 3.56 21.93
CA ILE A 190 3.65 3.07 23.27
C ILE A 190 4.53 3.78 24.31
N ALA A 191 4.13 3.72 25.59
CA ALA A 191 4.84 4.38 26.69
C ALA A 191 6.31 3.94 26.78
N ILE A 192 7.19 4.87 27.14
CA ILE A 192 8.64 4.64 27.20
C ILE A 192 9.16 5.05 28.59
N LEU A 193 9.86 4.13 29.26
CA LEU A 193 10.69 4.44 30.43
C LEU A 193 12.14 4.58 29.99
N VAL A 194 12.78 5.69 30.34
CA VAL A 194 14.21 5.89 30.07
C VAL A 194 14.87 6.69 31.16
N ALA A 195 16.11 6.33 31.46
CA ALA A 195 17.00 7.04 32.37
C ALA A 195 18.18 7.63 31.58
N SER A 196 18.53 8.89 31.84
CA SER A 196 19.82 9.42 31.39
C SER A 196 20.96 8.84 32.24
N GLY A 197 22.19 8.98 31.76
CA GLY A 197 23.39 8.72 32.52
C GLY A 197 24.09 7.39 32.21
N SER A 198 25.35 7.31 32.60
CA SER A 198 26.21 6.14 32.41
C SER A 198 26.46 5.42 33.72
N ILE A 199 26.37 4.09 33.67
CA ILE A 199 26.71 3.22 34.80
C ILE A 199 28.03 2.50 34.57
N LYS A 200 28.87 2.47 35.61
CA LYS A 200 30.07 1.62 35.68
C LYS A 200 30.06 0.84 37.00
N GLY A 201 30.18 -0.48 36.92
CA GLY A 201 30.23 -1.33 38.12
C GLY A 201 28.96 -1.27 38.99
N GLY A 202 27.81 -0.92 38.41
CA GLY A 202 26.55 -0.77 39.14
C GLY A 202 26.32 0.60 39.79
N VAL A 203 27.26 1.53 39.63
CA VAL A 203 27.17 2.91 40.14
C VAL A 203 26.96 3.87 38.98
N LEU A 204 26.07 4.85 39.16
CA LEU A 204 25.91 5.98 38.25
C LEU A 204 27.17 6.84 38.33
N THR A 205 27.89 7.00 37.21
CA THR A 205 29.17 7.74 37.17
C THR A 205 29.07 9.06 36.42
N ASP A 206 28.10 9.17 35.52
CA ASP A 206 27.81 10.40 34.79
C ASP A 206 26.29 10.51 34.67
N PRO A 207 25.60 11.34 35.47
CA PRO A 207 24.16 11.53 35.39
C PRO A 207 23.69 12.19 34.08
N THR A 208 24.58 12.94 33.41
CA THR A 208 24.27 13.77 32.24
C THR A 208 24.51 13.07 30.91
N ALA A 209 25.16 11.89 30.92
CA ALA A 209 25.33 11.10 29.70
C ALA A 209 23.98 10.87 29.01
N GLY A 210 23.96 11.08 27.69
CA GLY A 210 22.72 10.98 26.92
C GLY A 210 22.15 9.57 26.87
N ALA A 211 20.86 9.48 26.54
CA ALA A 211 20.17 8.22 26.31
C ALA A 211 19.63 8.19 24.87
N THR A 212 19.78 7.04 24.21
CA THR A 212 19.20 6.80 22.88
C THR A 212 18.03 5.83 22.98
N ILE A 213 16.90 6.21 22.38
CA ILE A 213 15.61 5.55 22.50
C ILE A 213 15.09 5.25 21.10
N GLN A 214 14.77 3.99 20.80
CA GLN A 214 14.00 3.68 19.62
C GLN A 214 12.52 3.96 19.88
N LEU A 215 11.87 4.75 19.01
CA LEU A 215 10.43 4.91 19.07
C LEU A 215 9.72 3.58 18.84
N LYS A 216 8.66 3.36 19.61
CA LYS A 216 7.94 2.10 19.67
C LYS A 216 6.58 2.24 19.00
N ASN A 217 6.60 2.73 17.76
CA ASN A 217 5.45 2.85 16.86
C ASN A 217 5.71 2.09 15.56
N GLN A 218 4.71 2.04 14.69
CA GLN A 218 4.79 1.36 13.40
C GLN A 218 4.29 2.26 12.28
N ILE A 219 4.73 1.96 11.05
CA ILE A 219 4.24 2.61 9.84
C ILE A 219 2.94 1.93 9.40
N THR A 220 1.93 2.75 9.13
CA THR A 220 0.70 2.33 8.46
C THR A 220 0.92 2.43 6.96
N ALA A 221 0.68 1.32 6.25
CA ALA A 221 0.82 1.24 4.80
C ALA A 221 -0.25 0.32 4.23
N VAL A 222 -0.77 0.67 3.07
CA VAL A 222 -1.76 -0.11 2.34
C VAL A 222 -1.42 -0.07 0.86
N THR A 223 -1.71 -1.17 0.16
CA THR A 223 -1.60 -1.27 -1.30
C THR A 223 -2.91 -1.79 -1.86
N LYS A 224 -3.32 -1.30 -3.03
CA LYS A 224 -4.52 -1.73 -3.71
C LYS A 224 -4.28 -2.00 -5.19
N LEU A 225 -4.60 -3.21 -5.62
CA LEU A 225 -4.45 -3.66 -6.99
C LEU A 225 -5.79 -4.06 -7.58
N VAL A 226 -5.91 -3.96 -8.90
CA VAL A 226 -6.97 -4.53 -9.72
C VAL A 226 -6.40 -5.59 -10.65
N ASN A 227 -6.94 -6.81 -10.62
CA ASN A 227 -6.42 -7.97 -11.34
C ASN A 227 -4.88 -8.16 -11.17
N GLY A 228 -4.37 -7.84 -9.97
CA GLY A 228 -2.95 -7.94 -9.63
C GLY A 228 -2.06 -6.81 -10.18
N LYS A 229 -2.63 -5.70 -10.67
CA LYS A 229 -1.90 -4.55 -11.22
C LYS A 229 -2.39 -3.23 -10.61
N GLU A 230 -1.54 -2.20 -10.64
CA GLU A 230 -1.90 -0.83 -10.24
C GLU A 230 -3.00 -0.23 -11.12
N SER A 231 -3.02 -0.63 -12.40
CA SER A 231 -4.05 -0.26 -13.36
C SER A 231 -4.25 -1.40 -14.38
N THR A 232 -5.47 -1.54 -14.89
CA THR A 232 -5.81 -2.50 -15.94
C THR A 232 -6.79 -1.90 -16.94
N THR A 233 -6.89 -2.51 -18.12
CA THR A 233 -8.06 -2.34 -18.97
C THR A 233 -9.10 -3.41 -18.66
N ALA A 234 -10.39 -3.09 -18.80
CA ALA A 234 -11.47 -4.06 -18.67
C ALA A 234 -12.71 -3.64 -19.46
N SER A 235 -13.35 -4.62 -20.11
CA SER A 235 -14.53 -4.38 -20.92
C SER A 235 -15.76 -4.09 -20.03
N VAL A 236 -16.73 -3.31 -20.53
CA VAL A 236 -18.03 -3.19 -19.85
C VAL A 236 -18.63 -4.58 -19.68
N GLY A 237 -19.17 -4.86 -18.50
CA GLY A 237 -19.71 -6.16 -18.15
C GLY A 237 -18.69 -7.13 -17.56
N GLN A 238 -17.39 -6.90 -17.75
CA GLN A 238 -16.34 -7.72 -17.18
C GLN A 238 -16.31 -7.60 -15.65
N THR A 239 -16.09 -8.74 -14.98
CA THR A 239 -15.79 -8.78 -13.55
C THR A 239 -14.29 -8.68 -13.34
N VAL A 240 -13.87 -7.75 -12.47
CA VAL A 240 -12.50 -7.59 -12.02
C VAL A 240 -12.37 -7.98 -10.55
N THR A 241 -11.16 -8.31 -10.13
CA THR A 241 -10.84 -8.60 -8.72
C THR A 241 -9.97 -7.51 -8.15
N TYR A 242 -10.41 -6.87 -7.07
CA TYR A 242 -9.59 -5.98 -6.26
C TYR A 242 -8.86 -6.77 -5.17
N THR A 243 -7.63 -6.37 -4.88
CA THR A 243 -6.80 -6.91 -3.80
C THR A 243 -6.24 -5.77 -2.99
N ILE A 244 -6.55 -5.72 -1.70
CA ILE A 244 -6.00 -4.76 -0.74
C ILE A 244 -5.05 -5.52 0.18
N SER A 245 -3.83 -5.02 0.37
CA SER A 245 -2.80 -5.64 1.20
C SER A 245 -2.19 -4.64 2.18
N SER A 246 -1.88 -5.11 3.40
CA SER A 246 -1.20 -4.32 4.44
C SER A 246 -0.61 -5.24 5.51
N LYS A 247 0.02 -4.67 6.55
CA LYS A 247 0.49 -5.42 7.73
C LYS A 247 -0.38 -5.15 8.94
N LEU A 248 -0.67 -6.20 9.69
CA LEU A 248 -1.36 -6.11 10.97
C LEU A 248 -0.49 -5.43 12.03
N PRO A 249 -1.11 -4.70 12.97
CA PRO A 249 -0.40 -4.01 14.02
C PRO A 249 0.34 -4.92 15.00
N GLN A 250 1.44 -4.42 15.56
CA GLN A 250 2.39 -5.16 16.39
C GLN A 250 2.20 -4.93 17.90
N ASN A 251 1.55 -3.83 18.30
CA ASN A 251 1.51 -3.37 19.69
C ASN A 251 0.07 -3.19 20.22
N THR A 252 -0.90 -3.94 19.70
CA THR A 252 -2.33 -3.81 20.07
C THR A 252 -2.64 -4.19 21.51
N GLN A 253 -1.80 -5.00 22.15
CA GLN A 253 -1.92 -5.44 23.53
C GLN A 253 -1.88 -4.30 24.56
N TYR A 254 -1.38 -3.12 24.18
CA TYR A 254 -1.25 -1.93 25.05
C TYR A 254 -2.46 -1.00 24.99
N TYR A 255 -3.52 -1.45 24.33
CA TYR A 255 -4.76 -0.72 24.16
C TYR A 255 -5.92 -1.62 24.56
N THR A 256 -6.90 -1.07 25.28
CA THR A 256 -8.16 -1.75 25.56
C THR A 256 -8.90 -2.04 24.26
N ASP A 257 -9.01 -1.00 23.41
CA ASP A 257 -9.63 -1.06 22.09
C ASP A 257 -8.65 -0.58 21.01
N TYR A 258 -8.73 -1.21 19.85
CA TYR A 258 -7.86 -0.93 18.73
C TYR A 258 -8.65 -0.91 17.41
N ASP A 259 -8.74 0.28 16.81
CA ASP A 259 -9.40 0.46 15.53
C ASP A 259 -8.44 0.15 14.39
N TYR A 260 -8.79 -0.85 13.59
CA TYR A 260 -8.05 -1.21 12.38
C TYR A 260 -9.05 -1.47 11.25
N THR A 261 -9.19 -0.46 10.37
CA THR A 261 -10.31 -0.39 9.42
C THR A 261 -9.85 -0.07 8.00
N TYR A 262 -10.44 -0.73 7.01
CA TYR A 262 -10.32 -0.39 5.59
C TYR A 262 -11.61 0.26 5.13
N THR A 263 -11.54 1.50 4.66
CA THR A 263 -12.66 2.15 4.00
C THR A 263 -12.40 2.20 2.49
N ASP A 264 -13.23 1.48 1.75
CA ASP A 264 -13.17 1.36 0.31
C ASP A 264 -14.17 2.30 -0.36
N THR A 265 -13.73 3.08 -1.34
CA THR A 265 -14.55 4.07 -2.05
C THR A 265 -14.39 3.90 -3.57
N PRO A 266 -15.29 3.16 -4.23
CA PRO A 266 -15.31 3.08 -5.68
C PRO A 266 -15.85 4.38 -6.30
N SER A 267 -15.32 4.77 -7.47
CA SER A 267 -15.97 5.77 -8.32
C SER A 267 -17.21 5.21 -9.01
N ALA A 268 -17.99 6.08 -9.66
CA ALA A 268 -18.98 5.65 -10.64
C ALA A 268 -18.32 4.82 -11.76
N GLY A 269 -19.12 4.00 -12.45
CA GLY A 269 -18.65 3.16 -13.55
C GLY A 269 -18.32 1.71 -13.19
N GLN A 270 -18.66 1.29 -11.98
CA GLN A 270 -18.54 -0.08 -11.51
C GLN A 270 -19.61 -0.43 -10.47
N THR A 271 -19.90 -1.71 -10.33
CA THR A 271 -20.76 -2.26 -9.27
C THR A 271 -19.95 -3.23 -8.42
N VAL A 272 -19.68 -2.86 -7.17
CA VAL A 272 -18.95 -3.69 -6.21
C VAL A 272 -19.84 -4.82 -5.69
N ASN A 273 -19.31 -6.05 -5.70
CA ASN A 273 -19.93 -7.20 -5.04
C ASN A 273 -19.31 -7.41 -3.66
N VAL A 274 -19.87 -6.74 -2.64
CA VAL A 274 -19.35 -6.81 -1.26
C VAL A 274 -19.45 -8.22 -0.68
N ASP A 275 -20.40 -9.04 -1.12
CA ASP A 275 -20.57 -10.42 -0.64
C ASP A 275 -19.45 -11.35 -1.13
N SER A 276 -18.70 -10.95 -2.16
CA SER A 276 -17.49 -11.66 -2.60
C SER A 276 -16.25 -11.39 -1.74
N LEU A 277 -16.36 -10.53 -0.71
CA LEU A 277 -15.24 -10.16 0.14
C LEU A 277 -14.70 -11.37 0.90
N LYS A 278 -13.40 -11.60 0.75
CA LYS A 278 -12.62 -12.60 1.48
C LYS A 278 -11.43 -11.93 2.14
N VAL A 279 -11.16 -12.30 3.39
CA VAL A 279 -10.03 -11.78 4.17
C VAL A 279 -9.12 -12.92 4.61
N THR A 280 -7.83 -12.80 4.37
CA THR A 280 -6.83 -13.82 4.72
C THR A 280 -5.63 -13.19 5.42
N VAL A 281 -4.97 -13.95 6.29
CA VAL A 281 -3.77 -13.53 7.01
C VAL A 281 -2.66 -14.53 6.72
N ASP A 282 -1.45 -14.04 6.49
CA ASP A 282 -0.30 -14.89 6.18
C ASP A 282 -0.01 -15.89 7.32
N GLY A 283 0.26 -17.14 6.95
CA GLY A 283 0.43 -18.25 7.89
C GLY A 283 -0.84 -18.65 8.69
N VAL A 284 -2.02 -18.09 8.38
CA VAL A 284 -3.31 -18.59 8.88
C VAL A 284 -3.96 -19.41 7.77
N LYS A 285 -4.23 -20.68 8.07
CA LYS A 285 -4.69 -21.65 7.07
C LYS A 285 -6.03 -21.26 6.44
N ASP A 286 -7.00 -20.93 7.29
CA ASP A 286 -8.36 -20.63 6.88
C ASP A 286 -8.55 -19.12 6.71
N ALA A 287 -9.46 -18.74 5.82
CA ALA A 287 -9.86 -17.35 5.70
C ALA A 287 -10.57 -16.90 6.98
N LEU A 288 -10.45 -15.61 7.31
CA LEU A 288 -11.17 -15.03 8.42
C LEU A 288 -12.68 -15.09 8.15
N THR A 289 -13.46 -15.20 9.22
CA THR A 289 -14.92 -15.35 9.18
C THR A 289 -15.61 -14.02 9.45
N LYS A 290 -16.48 -13.57 8.52
CA LYS A 290 -17.31 -12.38 8.70
C LYS A 290 -18.18 -12.49 9.97
N ASP A 291 -18.36 -11.37 10.65
CA ASP A 291 -19.07 -11.18 11.92
C ASP A 291 -18.46 -11.89 13.13
N THR A 292 -17.46 -12.75 12.93
CA THR A 292 -16.65 -13.38 13.98
C THR A 292 -15.29 -12.71 14.12
N ASP A 293 -14.54 -12.61 13.03
CA ASP A 293 -13.15 -12.11 12.98
C ASP A 293 -13.07 -10.67 12.48
N TYR A 294 -14.01 -10.26 11.63
CA TYR A 294 -14.14 -8.91 11.09
C TYR A 294 -15.61 -8.57 10.84
N THR A 295 -15.95 -7.29 10.74
CA THR A 295 -17.28 -6.82 10.34
C THR A 295 -17.20 -6.04 9.03
N VAL A 296 -18.33 -5.96 8.31
CA VAL A 296 -18.44 -5.17 7.08
C VAL A 296 -19.65 -4.25 7.18
N THR A 297 -19.42 -2.95 7.02
CA THR A 297 -20.47 -1.93 7.01
C THR A 297 -20.58 -1.36 5.60
N ALA A 298 -21.73 -1.52 4.95
CA ALA A 298 -21.99 -0.90 3.66
C ALA A 298 -22.27 0.59 3.84
N ASN A 299 -21.69 1.41 2.97
CA ASN A 299 -21.82 2.85 2.92
C ASN A 299 -22.53 3.26 1.61
N LYS A 300 -22.65 4.57 1.36
CA LYS A 300 -23.28 5.10 0.14
C LYS A 300 -22.45 4.78 -1.11
N ALA A 301 -23.11 4.71 -2.26
CA ALA A 301 -22.47 4.57 -3.58
C ALA A 301 -21.51 3.36 -3.73
N GLY A 302 -21.83 2.24 -3.07
CA GLY A 302 -21.02 1.02 -3.15
C GLY A 302 -19.73 1.05 -2.32
N SER A 303 -19.48 2.13 -1.58
CA SER A 303 -18.43 2.16 -0.56
C SER A 303 -18.75 1.20 0.58
N PHE A 304 -17.73 0.67 1.24
CA PHE A 304 -17.88 -0.16 2.41
C PHE A 304 -16.67 -0.01 3.35
N THR A 305 -16.87 -0.34 4.62
CA THR A 305 -15.83 -0.35 5.63
C THR A 305 -15.67 -1.75 6.22
N VAL A 306 -14.45 -2.27 6.22
CA VAL A 306 -14.09 -3.54 6.86
C VAL A 306 -13.34 -3.24 8.15
N THR A 307 -13.83 -3.74 9.29
CA THR A 307 -13.17 -3.58 10.59
C THR A 307 -12.65 -4.93 11.06
N ILE A 308 -11.34 -5.06 11.25
CA ILE A 308 -10.74 -6.29 11.78
C ILE A 308 -10.84 -6.25 13.31
N LYS A 309 -11.38 -7.30 13.93
CA LYS A 309 -11.55 -7.31 15.38
C LYS A 309 -10.21 -7.48 16.07
N LYS A 310 -10.07 -6.82 17.23
CA LYS A 310 -8.85 -6.83 18.05
C LYS A 310 -8.32 -8.23 18.37
N ALA A 311 -9.19 -9.20 18.63
CA ALA A 311 -8.80 -10.58 18.93
C ALA A 311 -7.95 -11.21 17.79
N VAL A 312 -8.24 -10.87 16.53
CA VAL A 312 -7.45 -11.30 15.36
C VAL A 312 -6.10 -10.59 15.33
N LEU A 313 -6.10 -9.28 15.62
CA LEU A 313 -4.88 -8.46 15.64
C LEU A 313 -3.89 -8.98 16.69
N ASP A 314 -4.37 -9.26 17.90
CA ASP A 314 -3.55 -9.66 19.05
C ASP A 314 -2.78 -10.96 18.80
N VAL A 315 -3.36 -11.91 18.03
CA VAL A 315 -2.74 -13.22 17.76
C VAL A 315 -1.95 -13.27 16.44
N ASN A 316 -2.10 -12.27 15.57
CA ASN A 316 -1.47 -12.22 14.25
C ASN A 316 -0.61 -10.97 14.02
N ASN A 317 -0.01 -10.48 15.11
CA ASN A 317 0.75 -9.24 15.10
C ASN A 317 1.83 -9.20 14.00
N GLY A 318 1.93 -8.07 13.28
CA GLY A 318 2.94 -7.87 12.22
C GLY A 318 2.79 -8.69 10.93
N LYS A 319 1.88 -9.67 10.87
CA LYS A 319 1.66 -10.50 9.68
C LYS A 319 0.99 -9.71 8.56
N ALA A 320 1.20 -10.15 7.32
CA ALA A 320 0.49 -9.60 6.18
C ALA A 320 -0.99 -10.03 6.21
N ILE A 321 -1.88 -9.09 5.87
CA ILE A 321 -3.31 -9.32 5.70
C ILE A 321 -3.73 -8.88 4.30
N THR A 322 -4.61 -9.65 3.68
CA THR A 322 -5.10 -9.43 2.32
C THR A 322 -6.62 -9.51 2.29
N LEU A 323 -7.25 -8.53 1.66
CA LEU A 323 -8.67 -8.47 1.38
C LEU A 323 -8.87 -8.56 -0.12
N THR A 324 -9.72 -9.48 -0.59
CA THR A 324 -10.07 -9.60 -2.01
C THR A 324 -11.57 -9.52 -2.20
N TYR A 325 -12.02 -8.81 -3.23
CA TYR A 325 -13.43 -8.74 -3.61
C TYR A 325 -13.54 -8.41 -5.10
N THR A 326 -14.73 -8.59 -5.67
CA THR A 326 -14.98 -8.40 -7.09
C THR A 326 -15.86 -7.20 -7.38
N ALA A 327 -15.72 -6.64 -8.58
CA ALA A 327 -16.62 -5.60 -9.09
C ALA A 327 -16.88 -5.83 -10.58
N LYS A 328 -18.08 -5.48 -11.04
CA LYS A 328 -18.46 -5.50 -12.45
C LYS A 328 -18.29 -4.10 -13.05
N VAL A 329 -17.57 -3.98 -14.16
CA VAL A 329 -17.38 -2.71 -14.87
C VAL A 329 -18.66 -2.32 -15.61
N THR A 330 -19.06 -1.05 -15.51
CA THR A 330 -20.28 -0.52 -16.13
C THR A 330 -20.06 0.71 -17.02
N GLU A 331 -18.93 1.42 -16.88
CA GLU A 331 -18.61 2.60 -17.69
C GLU A 331 -18.07 2.22 -19.07
N ALA A 332 -18.68 2.71 -20.15
CA ALA A 332 -18.26 2.40 -21.52
C ALA A 332 -17.16 3.32 -22.07
N GLU A 333 -16.81 4.39 -21.36
CA GLU A 333 -15.80 5.36 -21.78
C GLU A 333 -14.86 5.71 -20.62
N ALA A 334 -14.29 4.69 -19.98
CA ALA A 334 -13.39 4.83 -18.85
C ALA A 334 -12.00 5.30 -19.30
N ALA A 335 -11.84 6.60 -19.56
CA ALA A 335 -10.57 7.21 -19.92
C ALA A 335 -10.46 8.66 -19.39
N GLY A 336 -9.24 9.12 -19.13
CA GLY A 336 -9.00 10.45 -18.57
C GLY A 336 -9.79 10.67 -17.27
N ASP A 337 -10.56 11.75 -17.20
CA ASP A 337 -11.38 12.09 -16.03
C ASP A 337 -12.54 11.12 -15.76
N LYS A 338 -12.88 10.24 -16.72
CA LYS A 338 -13.87 9.17 -16.57
C LYS A 338 -13.26 7.83 -16.13
N ALA A 339 -11.95 7.77 -15.87
CA ALA A 339 -11.31 6.54 -15.43
C ALA A 339 -12.03 5.98 -14.18
N VAL A 340 -12.33 4.67 -14.20
CA VAL A 340 -13.04 4.02 -13.10
C VAL A 340 -12.01 3.72 -12.01
N THR A 341 -12.02 4.54 -10.97
CA THR A 341 -11.05 4.45 -9.87
C THR A 341 -11.65 3.74 -8.67
N ASN A 342 -10.79 3.17 -7.84
CA ASN A 342 -11.23 2.69 -6.55
C ASN A 342 -10.15 2.96 -5.48
N LYS A 343 -10.51 3.76 -4.48
CA LYS A 343 -9.62 4.21 -3.41
C LYS A 343 -9.85 3.41 -2.15
N VAL A 344 -8.78 3.02 -1.46
CA VAL A 344 -8.83 2.50 -0.10
C VAL A 344 -8.15 3.48 0.85
N VAL A 345 -8.71 3.60 2.05
CA VAL A 345 -8.06 4.24 3.21
C VAL A 345 -7.97 3.21 4.32
N LEU A 346 -6.76 2.87 4.73
CA LEU A 346 -6.49 2.11 5.95
C LEU A 346 -6.36 3.09 7.11
N SER A 347 -7.08 2.84 8.20
CA SER A 347 -6.84 3.48 9.50
C SER A 347 -6.34 2.46 10.50
N ASP A 348 -5.24 2.78 11.17
CA ASP A 348 -4.52 1.94 12.14
C ASP A 348 -4.31 2.75 13.42
N LYS A 349 -5.23 2.60 14.36
CA LYS A 349 -5.36 3.45 15.55
C LYS A 349 -5.30 4.95 15.21
N GLY A 350 -6.08 5.34 14.20
CA GLY A 350 -6.18 6.70 13.68
C GLY A 350 -5.10 7.10 12.69
N ALA A 351 -3.93 6.43 12.65
CA ALA A 351 -2.93 6.68 11.62
C ALA A 351 -3.49 6.21 10.28
N GLN A 352 -3.38 7.04 9.25
CA GLN A 352 -3.97 6.76 7.95
C GLN A 352 -2.93 6.55 6.86
N ALA A 353 -3.24 5.61 5.97
CA ALA A 353 -2.59 5.44 4.67
C ALA A 353 -3.66 5.17 3.61
N GLU A 354 -3.40 5.56 2.38
CA GLU A 354 -4.34 5.40 1.28
C GLU A 354 -3.65 4.93 0.01
N ASP A 355 -4.42 4.27 -0.83
CA ASP A 355 -3.98 3.87 -2.17
C ASP A 355 -5.17 3.84 -3.14
N THR A 356 -4.89 3.98 -4.43
CA THR A 356 -5.92 4.04 -5.48
C THR A 356 -5.47 3.30 -6.73
N THR A 357 -6.35 2.48 -7.26
CA THR A 357 -6.16 1.80 -8.54
C THR A 357 -7.18 2.28 -9.57
N SER A 358 -6.93 2.02 -10.85
CA SER A 358 -7.81 2.45 -11.95
C SER A 358 -8.06 1.36 -12.99
N ILE A 359 -9.26 1.44 -13.57
CA ILE A 359 -9.68 0.65 -14.72
C ILE A 359 -9.95 1.63 -15.86
N THR A 360 -9.43 1.30 -17.04
CA THR A 360 -9.72 2.02 -18.27
C THR A 360 -10.31 1.12 -19.34
N ASN A 361 -10.93 1.71 -20.34
CA ASN A 361 -11.33 1.02 -21.56
C ASN A 361 -11.35 1.97 -22.75
N ALA A 362 -11.47 1.37 -23.92
CA ALA A 362 -11.45 2.07 -25.19
C ALA A 362 -12.71 1.79 -26.00
N GLY A 363 -12.77 2.42 -27.15
CA GLY A 363 -13.71 2.11 -28.20
C GLY A 363 -13.07 2.36 -29.56
N PHE A 364 -13.81 2.00 -30.61
CA PHE A 364 -13.46 2.37 -31.96
C PHE A 364 -14.74 2.63 -32.75
N SER A 365 -14.63 3.41 -33.81
CA SER A 365 -15.75 3.71 -34.70
C SER A 365 -15.36 3.60 -36.16
N PHE A 366 -16.33 3.30 -37.01
CA PHE A 366 -16.14 3.24 -38.45
C PHE A 366 -17.40 3.69 -39.18
N THR A 367 -17.25 4.01 -40.47
CA THR A 367 -18.37 4.43 -41.30
C THR A 367 -18.80 3.31 -42.22
N LYS A 368 -20.07 2.89 -42.09
CA LYS A 368 -20.74 2.03 -43.06
C LYS A 368 -21.07 2.83 -44.32
N THR A 369 -20.56 2.39 -45.46
CA THR A 369 -20.82 3.03 -46.75
C THR A 369 -21.31 2.05 -47.81
N ASP A 370 -21.79 2.57 -48.93
CA ASP A 370 -21.89 1.83 -50.18
C ASP A 370 -20.56 1.80 -50.94
N ALA A 371 -20.60 1.33 -52.19
CA ALA A 371 -19.43 1.24 -53.06
C ALA A 371 -18.88 2.62 -53.48
N GLN A 372 -19.74 3.64 -53.53
CA GLN A 372 -19.45 5.02 -53.92
C GLN A 372 -18.90 5.84 -52.75
N GLY A 373 -19.11 5.38 -51.52
CA GLY A 373 -18.65 6.03 -50.29
C GLY A 373 -19.76 6.76 -49.54
N ASP A 374 -21.01 6.65 -50.01
CA ASP A 374 -22.16 7.25 -49.35
C ASP A 374 -22.56 6.44 -48.11
N ALA A 375 -22.96 7.13 -47.05
CA ALA A 375 -23.28 6.51 -45.76
C ALA A 375 -24.52 5.61 -45.82
N LEU A 376 -24.48 4.47 -45.12
CA LEU A 376 -25.60 3.53 -45.03
C LEU A 376 -26.09 3.32 -43.59
N GLN A 377 -27.39 3.48 -43.40
CA GLN A 377 -28.09 3.22 -42.14
C GLN A 377 -28.61 1.78 -42.08
N GLY A 378 -28.67 1.22 -40.87
CA GLY A 378 -29.39 -0.03 -40.59
C GLY A 378 -28.60 -1.31 -40.79
N ALA A 379 -27.29 -1.24 -41.08
CA ALA A 379 -26.42 -2.41 -41.02
C ALA A 379 -26.10 -2.75 -39.56
N THR A 380 -26.29 -4.00 -39.14
CA THR A 380 -25.96 -4.44 -37.78
C THR A 380 -24.68 -5.27 -37.78
N PHE A 381 -23.82 -4.98 -36.81
CA PHE A 381 -22.56 -5.67 -36.58
C PHE A 381 -22.54 -6.32 -35.21
N THR A 382 -21.94 -7.50 -35.12
CA THR A 382 -21.56 -8.15 -33.88
C THR A 382 -20.05 -8.01 -33.64
N ILE A 383 -19.64 -7.92 -32.38
CA ILE A 383 -18.24 -7.97 -31.95
C ILE A 383 -18.04 -9.13 -30.98
N ALA A 384 -16.94 -9.87 -31.12
CA ALA A 384 -16.54 -10.94 -30.21
C ALA A 384 -15.02 -10.88 -29.98
N ALA A 385 -14.54 -11.37 -28.83
CA ALA A 385 -13.11 -11.51 -28.59
C ALA A 385 -12.55 -12.63 -29.48
N LYS A 386 -11.38 -12.41 -30.10
CA LYS A 386 -10.81 -13.39 -31.03
C LYS A 386 -10.27 -14.64 -30.33
N ASP A 387 -9.66 -14.46 -29.15
CA ASP A 387 -9.08 -15.54 -28.36
C ASP A 387 -9.97 -15.88 -27.16
N SER A 388 -10.80 -16.91 -27.30
CA SER A 388 -11.73 -17.39 -26.24
C SER A 388 -11.05 -18.09 -25.06
N GLY A 389 -9.72 -17.97 -24.93
CA GLY A 389 -8.91 -18.64 -23.90
C GLY A 389 -8.28 -17.71 -22.84
N ALA A 390 -8.00 -16.45 -23.15
CA ALA A 390 -7.57 -15.42 -22.21
C ALA A 390 -7.42 -14.07 -22.94
N THR A 391 -8.17 -13.06 -22.50
CA THR A 391 -8.09 -11.63 -22.89
C THR A 391 -8.17 -11.27 -24.39
N PRO A 392 -9.08 -10.38 -24.80
CA PRO A 392 -10.01 -9.64 -23.96
C PRO A 392 -11.23 -10.50 -23.56
N ALA A 393 -11.88 -10.14 -22.44
CA ALA A 393 -13.16 -10.73 -22.09
C ALA A 393 -14.25 -10.27 -23.09
N GLU A 394 -15.27 -11.10 -23.29
CA GLU A 394 -16.41 -10.75 -24.15
C GLU A 394 -17.03 -9.42 -23.72
N PRO A 395 -17.23 -8.48 -24.65
CA PRO A 395 -17.82 -7.19 -24.32
C PRO A 395 -19.29 -7.35 -23.92
N GLY A 396 -19.71 -6.64 -22.88
CA GLY A 396 -21.09 -6.67 -22.38
C GLY A 396 -22.12 -6.12 -23.38
N SER A 397 -21.69 -5.37 -24.38
CA SER A 397 -22.50 -4.94 -25.53
C SER A 397 -21.88 -5.48 -26.83
N ALA A 398 -22.46 -6.55 -27.35
CA ALA A 398 -21.91 -7.28 -28.49
C ALA A 398 -22.44 -6.79 -29.86
N THR A 399 -23.37 -5.83 -29.92
CA THR A 399 -24.01 -5.40 -31.18
C THR A 399 -24.02 -3.89 -31.37
N ALA A 400 -23.82 -3.42 -32.60
CA ALA A 400 -24.00 -2.01 -32.98
C ALA A 400 -24.65 -1.90 -34.37
N THR A 401 -25.51 -0.91 -34.56
CA THR A 401 -26.20 -0.65 -35.84
C THR A 401 -25.77 0.68 -36.42
N SER A 402 -25.55 0.73 -37.75
CA SER A 402 -25.13 1.95 -38.42
C SER A 402 -26.21 3.03 -38.37
N ALA A 403 -25.82 4.22 -37.92
CA ALA A 403 -26.67 5.40 -37.84
C ALA A 403 -26.92 6.02 -39.23
N ALA A 404 -27.71 7.08 -39.29
CA ALA A 404 -28.06 7.77 -40.55
C ALA A 404 -26.82 8.29 -41.32
N ASN A 405 -25.77 8.68 -40.61
CA ASN A 405 -24.48 9.09 -41.18
C ASN A 405 -23.52 7.90 -41.41
N GLY A 406 -24.01 6.66 -41.31
CA GLY A 406 -23.22 5.45 -41.45
C GLY A 406 -22.36 5.09 -40.24
N ALA A 407 -22.30 5.92 -39.20
CA ALA A 407 -21.42 5.66 -38.07
C ALA A 407 -21.84 4.40 -37.29
N VAL A 408 -20.86 3.54 -37.01
CA VAL A 408 -20.96 2.39 -36.12
C VAL A 408 -19.88 2.56 -35.05
N SER A 409 -20.24 2.35 -33.77
CA SER A 409 -19.32 2.54 -32.65
C SER A 409 -19.43 1.40 -31.65
N PHE A 410 -18.29 0.85 -31.25
CA PHE A 410 -18.15 -0.05 -30.12
C PHE A 410 -17.35 0.65 -29.03
N LYS A 411 -17.83 0.56 -27.79
CA LYS A 411 -17.27 1.24 -26.61
C LYS A 411 -17.11 0.25 -25.47
N GLY A 412 -16.33 0.61 -24.47
CA GLY A 412 -16.16 -0.22 -23.28
C GLY A 412 -15.38 -1.49 -23.55
N LEU A 413 -14.34 -1.42 -24.38
CA LEU A 413 -13.50 -2.55 -24.77
C LEU A 413 -12.17 -2.51 -24.01
N ALA A 414 -11.77 -3.64 -23.43
CA ALA A 414 -10.42 -3.83 -22.93
C ALA A 414 -9.40 -3.86 -24.07
N ASP A 415 -8.12 -3.78 -23.72
CA ASP A 415 -7.04 -4.09 -24.67
C ASP A 415 -7.14 -5.56 -25.12
N GLY A 416 -6.91 -5.79 -26.41
CA GLY A 416 -7.02 -7.11 -27.03
C GLY A 416 -7.42 -7.06 -28.50
N THR A 417 -7.63 -8.23 -29.10
CA THR A 417 -8.08 -8.37 -30.48
C THR A 417 -9.51 -8.90 -30.55
N TYR A 418 -10.32 -8.25 -31.39
CA TYR A 418 -11.73 -8.56 -31.56
C TYR A 418 -12.03 -8.85 -33.03
N THR A 419 -13.02 -9.71 -33.27
CA THR A 419 -13.61 -9.96 -34.58
C THR A 419 -14.93 -9.23 -34.67
N VAL A 420 -15.11 -8.45 -35.73
CA VAL A 420 -16.35 -7.72 -36.04
C VAL A 420 -16.96 -8.36 -37.28
N THR A 421 -18.25 -8.65 -37.24
CA THR A 421 -18.98 -9.31 -38.34
C THR A 421 -20.30 -8.61 -38.58
N GLU A 422 -20.59 -8.30 -39.84
CA GLU A 422 -21.92 -7.82 -40.24
C GLU A 422 -22.93 -8.97 -40.19
N THR A 423 -24.05 -8.75 -39.52
CA THR A 423 -25.09 -9.77 -39.26
C THR A 423 -26.47 -9.38 -39.78
N ALA A 424 -26.71 -8.08 -40.01
CA ALA A 424 -27.90 -7.61 -40.72
C ALA A 424 -27.52 -6.56 -41.76
N PHE A 425 -28.12 -6.66 -42.94
CA PHE A 425 -27.78 -5.87 -44.12
C PHE A 425 -28.81 -4.76 -44.36
N PRO A 426 -28.39 -3.56 -44.84
CA PRO A 426 -29.32 -2.53 -45.27
C PRO A 426 -30.21 -3.01 -46.43
N ASN A 427 -31.44 -2.51 -46.50
CA ASN A 427 -32.39 -2.91 -47.54
C ASN A 427 -31.87 -2.57 -48.95
N GLY A 428 -32.00 -3.51 -49.89
CA GLY A 428 -31.55 -3.34 -51.28
C GLY A 428 -30.05 -3.57 -51.52
N TYR A 429 -29.31 -4.07 -50.53
CA TYR A 429 -27.89 -4.46 -50.67
C TYR A 429 -27.74 -5.99 -50.66
N GLN A 430 -26.60 -6.47 -51.18
CA GLN A 430 -26.25 -7.89 -51.15
C GLN A 430 -26.00 -8.38 -49.73
N HIS A 431 -26.35 -9.64 -49.48
CA HIS A 431 -26.14 -10.32 -48.20
C HIS A 431 -24.72 -10.89 -48.10
N THR A 432 -23.72 -10.07 -48.44
CA THR A 432 -22.29 -10.40 -48.32
C THR A 432 -21.75 -9.76 -47.06
N ALA A 433 -21.50 -10.57 -46.02
CA ALA A 433 -21.04 -10.08 -44.73
C ALA A 433 -19.61 -9.53 -44.81
N ALA A 434 -19.45 -8.27 -44.41
CA ALA A 434 -18.13 -7.75 -44.08
C ALA A 434 -17.64 -8.36 -42.75
N ALA A 435 -16.34 -8.65 -42.67
CA ALA A 435 -15.70 -9.17 -41.47
C ALA A 435 -14.28 -8.65 -41.35
N PHE A 436 -13.91 -8.16 -40.16
CA PHE A 436 -12.57 -7.65 -39.89
C PHE A 436 -12.15 -7.88 -38.44
N GLU A 437 -10.85 -7.86 -38.20
CA GLU A 437 -10.26 -7.88 -36.87
C GLU A 437 -9.81 -6.48 -36.48
N VAL A 438 -9.99 -6.12 -35.21
CA VAL A 438 -9.49 -4.87 -34.62
C VAL A 438 -8.62 -5.20 -33.41
N THR A 439 -7.44 -4.61 -33.32
CA THR A 439 -6.55 -4.71 -32.16
C THR A 439 -6.51 -3.38 -31.41
N ILE A 440 -6.77 -3.45 -30.10
CA ILE A 440 -6.69 -2.33 -29.16
C ILE A 440 -5.52 -2.60 -28.21
N ALA A 441 -4.62 -1.63 -28.08
CA ALA A 441 -3.51 -1.70 -27.13
C ALA A 441 -3.23 -0.32 -26.53
N GLY A 442 -3.06 -0.24 -25.22
CA GLY A 442 -2.87 1.03 -24.51
C GLY A 442 -4.06 1.97 -24.69
N GLY A 443 -5.28 1.40 -24.78
CA GLY A 443 -6.51 2.16 -24.97
C GLY A 443 -6.69 2.79 -26.36
N LYS A 444 -5.95 2.33 -27.38
CA LYS A 444 -6.04 2.86 -28.76
C LYS A 444 -6.11 1.73 -29.77
N VAL A 445 -6.78 1.96 -30.89
CA VAL A 445 -6.71 1.08 -32.06
C VAL A 445 -5.31 1.14 -32.66
N THR A 446 -4.66 -0.01 -32.79
CA THR A 446 -3.32 -0.13 -33.37
C THR A 446 -3.29 -0.90 -34.68
N ASN A 447 -4.33 -1.68 -34.97
CA ASN A 447 -4.44 -2.46 -36.21
C ASN A 447 -5.90 -2.80 -36.52
N ILE A 448 -6.25 -2.75 -37.80
CA ILE A 448 -7.50 -3.25 -38.37
C ILE A 448 -7.14 -4.12 -39.58
N LYS A 449 -7.67 -5.34 -39.63
CA LYS A 449 -7.38 -6.30 -40.69
C LYS A 449 -8.68 -6.80 -41.30
N GLY A 450 -8.88 -6.55 -42.59
CA GLY A 450 -9.96 -7.16 -43.37
C GLY A 450 -9.79 -8.68 -43.42
N THR A 451 -10.87 -9.40 -43.15
CA THR A 451 -10.88 -10.88 -43.14
C THR A 451 -11.95 -11.48 -44.04
N ASP A 452 -12.86 -10.67 -44.56
CA ASP A 452 -13.82 -11.13 -45.56
C ASP A 452 -13.17 -11.35 -46.93
N ILE A 453 -13.70 -12.32 -47.68
CA ILE A 453 -13.18 -12.73 -48.99
C ILE A 453 -13.49 -11.71 -50.11
N PHE A 454 -14.34 -10.72 -49.83
CA PHE A 454 -14.89 -9.78 -50.80
C PHE A 454 -14.17 -8.42 -50.77
N GLY A 455 -13.28 -8.21 -49.79
CA GLY A 455 -12.56 -6.95 -49.58
C GLY A 455 -13.46 -5.79 -49.10
N LEU A 456 -14.62 -6.10 -48.51
CA LEU A 456 -15.59 -5.12 -48.03
C LEU A 456 -15.08 -4.33 -46.83
N ALA A 457 -14.23 -4.96 -46.02
CA ALA A 457 -13.45 -4.32 -44.97
C ALA A 457 -11.96 -4.31 -45.34
N GLY A 458 -11.34 -3.13 -45.30
CA GLY A 458 -9.91 -2.95 -45.62
C GLY A 458 -8.98 -3.16 -44.43
N ASN A 459 -7.67 -3.03 -44.67
CA ASN A 459 -6.66 -2.96 -43.62
C ASN A 459 -6.37 -1.50 -43.25
N ALA A 460 -6.15 -1.21 -41.97
CA ALA A 460 -5.74 0.10 -41.47
C ALA A 460 -4.93 -0.04 -40.17
N THR A 461 -4.22 1.01 -39.76
CA THR A 461 -3.49 1.05 -38.47
C THR A 461 -4.22 1.87 -37.40
N THR A 462 -5.30 2.54 -37.78
CA THR A 462 -6.16 3.37 -36.92
C THR A 462 -7.61 3.30 -37.43
N ASP A 463 -8.57 3.65 -36.58
CA ASP A 463 -9.99 3.74 -36.95
C ASP A 463 -10.40 5.08 -37.57
N ALA A 464 -9.53 6.09 -37.49
CA ALA A 464 -9.71 7.38 -38.16
C ALA A 464 -9.94 7.22 -39.68
N GLY A 465 -11.15 7.54 -40.15
CA GLY A 465 -11.54 7.44 -41.56
C GLY A 465 -11.76 6.00 -42.06
N TYR A 466 -11.78 5.01 -41.17
CA TYR A 466 -12.02 3.63 -41.55
C TYR A 466 -13.47 3.43 -42.03
N SER A 467 -13.65 2.70 -43.14
CA SER A 467 -14.96 2.46 -43.74
C SER A 467 -15.16 0.99 -44.12
N VAL A 468 -16.42 0.55 -44.04
CA VAL A 468 -16.85 -0.82 -44.35
C VAL A 468 -18.00 -0.79 -45.35
N LYS A 469 -17.83 -1.46 -46.49
CA LYS A 469 -18.69 -1.31 -47.67
C LYS A 469 -19.75 -2.40 -47.78
N ASN A 470 -20.94 -2.04 -48.27
CA ASN A 470 -21.89 -2.99 -48.86
C ASN A 470 -22.09 -2.63 -50.31
N VAL A 471 -22.38 -3.64 -51.11
CA VAL A 471 -22.57 -3.50 -52.55
C VAL A 471 -24.00 -3.90 -52.91
N LYS A 472 -24.57 -3.28 -53.94
CA LYS A 472 -25.87 -3.67 -54.50
C LYS A 472 -25.72 -4.85 -55.46
N ASN A 473 -24.57 -4.97 -56.13
CA ASN A 473 -24.29 -6.02 -57.11
C ASN A 473 -22.82 -6.47 -57.08
N LEU A 474 -22.55 -7.68 -57.58
CA LEU A 474 -21.19 -8.25 -57.62
C LEU A 474 -20.18 -7.42 -58.41
N SER A 475 -20.63 -6.61 -59.37
CA SER A 475 -19.76 -5.71 -60.16
C SER A 475 -19.19 -4.54 -59.36
N GLU A 476 -19.80 -4.22 -58.21
CA GLU A 476 -19.35 -3.16 -57.32
C GLU A 476 -18.35 -3.66 -56.26
N LEU A 477 -18.06 -4.97 -56.25
CA LEU A 477 -17.05 -5.54 -55.36
C LEU A 477 -15.70 -4.85 -55.58
N PRO A 478 -14.97 -4.53 -54.50
CA PRO A 478 -13.60 -4.07 -54.60
C PRO A 478 -12.77 -4.99 -55.49
N LYS A 479 -11.99 -4.41 -56.42
CA LYS A 479 -11.12 -5.18 -57.30
C LYS A 479 -9.91 -5.71 -56.52
N THR A 480 -10.10 -6.79 -55.79
CA THR A 480 -9.05 -7.48 -55.05
C THR A 480 -8.26 -8.38 -56.01
N GLY A 481 -7.12 -7.90 -56.51
CA GLY A 481 -6.23 -8.74 -57.34
C GLY A 481 -5.35 -8.02 -58.35
N ALA A 482 -5.57 -6.74 -58.64
CA ALA A 482 -4.82 -6.03 -59.69
C ALA A 482 -3.29 -6.00 -59.43
N ALA A 483 -2.86 -5.85 -58.17
CA ALA A 483 -1.43 -5.85 -57.82
C ALA A 483 -0.79 -7.25 -57.94
N GLY A 484 -1.50 -8.32 -57.58
CA GLY A 484 -1.02 -9.69 -57.74
C GLY A 484 -0.90 -10.10 -59.22
N ILE A 485 -1.91 -9.77 -60.03
CA ILE A 485 -1.90 -10.03 -61.47
C ILE A 485 -0.77 -9.25 -62.16
N ALA A 486 -0.49 -8.00 -61.76
CA ALA A 486 0.61 -7.21 -62.31
C ALA A 486 1.98 -7.89 -62.11
N MET A 487 2.22 -8.56 -60.98
CA MET A 487 3.46 -9.32 -60.75
C MET A 487 3.56 -10.53 -61.68
N PHE A 488 2.47 -11.28 -61.87
CA PHE A 488 2.44 -12.40 -62.81
C PHE A 488 2.58 -11.96 -64.27
N VAL A 489 1.99 -10.82 -64.65
CA VAL A 489 2.16 -10.23 -65.99
C VAL A 489 3.60 -9.76 -66.18
N ALA A 490 4.22 -9.10 -65.19
CA ALA A 490 5.62 -8.69 -65.26
C ALA A 490 6.58 -9.88 -65.37
N LEU A 491 6.34 -10.96 -64.61
CA LEU A 491 7.06 -12.22 -64.74
C LEU A 491 6.87 -12.85 -66.12
N GLY A 492 5.64 -12.85 -66.65
CA GLY A 492 5.33 -13.33 -67.99
C GLY A 492 6.07 -12.56 -69.08
N VAL A 493 6.09 -11.23 -68.99
CA VAL A 493 6.84 -10.35 -69.92
C VAL A 493 8.34 -10.58 -69.82
N MET A 494 8.89 -10.76 -68.62
CA MET A 494 10.31 -11.10 -68.45
C MET A 494 10.67 -12.45 -69.08
N LEU A 495 9.83 -13.47 -68.87
CA LEU A 495 10.03 -14.80 -69.48
C LEU A 495 9.94 -14.75 -71.01
N ALA A 496 8.99 -13.98 -71.56
CA ALA A 496 8.88 -13.77 -73.00
C ALA A 496 10.11 -13.03 -73.57
N GLY A 497 10.62 -12.01 -72.86
CA GLY A 497 11.83 -11.30 -73.24
C GLY A 497 13.08 -12.19 -73.24
N ALA A 498 13.22 -13.07 -72.24
CA ALA A 498 14.28 -14.06 -72.18
C ALA A 498 14.17 -15.09 -73.33
N ALA A 499 12.96 -15.58 -73.62
CA ALA A 499 12.72 -16.49 -74.74
C ALA A 499 13.07 -15.84 -76.09
N ALA A 500 12.71 -14.57 -76.30
CA ALA A 500 13.03 -13.83 -77.51
C ALA A 500 14.53 -13.61 -77.71
N THR A 501 15.27 -13.31 -76.62
CA THR A 501 16.73 -13.17 -76.67
C THR A 501 17.43 -14.50 -76.95
N VAL A 502 16.99 -15.60 -76.33
CA VAL A 502 17.49 -16.96 -76.62
C VAL A 502 17.21 -17.33 -78.08
N TYR A 503 16.00 -17.09 -78.57
CA TYR A 503 15.62 -17.36 -79.96
C TYR A 503 16.48 -16.56 -80.95
N ALA A 504 16.66 -15.25 -80.72
CA ALA A 504 17.48 -14.39 -81.57
C ALA A 504 18.96 -14.84 -81.58
N LYS A 505 19.50 -15.23 -80.42
CA LYS A 505 20.87 -15.77 -80.33
C LYS A 505 20.99 -17.11 -81.05
N SER A 506 20.02 -18.02 -80.90
CA SER A 506 20.02 -19.32 -81.58
C SER A 506 20.06 -19.17 -83.10
N ARG A 507 19.30 -18.23 -83.69
CA ARG A 507 19.34 -17.94 -85.12
C ARG A 507 20.68 -17.38 -85.58
N ARG A 508 21.32 -16.50 -84.80
CA ARG A 508 22.66 -15.99 -85.12
C ARG A 508 23.72 -17.08 -85.05
N THR A 509 23.65 -17.98 -84.07
CA THR A 509 24.55 -19.12 -83.97
C THR A 509 24.33 -20.12 -85.11
N ASN A 510 23.08 -20.38 -85.50
CA ASN A 510 22.78 -21.22 -86.65
C ASN A 510 23.26 -20.61 -87.97
N ALA A 511 23.10 -19.29 -88.16
CA ALA A 511 23.62 -18.58 -89.32
C ALA A 511 25.17 -18.59 -89.36
N ALA A 512 25.84 -18.52 -88.20
CA ALA A 512 27.30 -18.59 -88.11
C ALA A 512 27.86 -20.02 -88.23
N LEU A 513 27.04 -21.07 -88.06
CA LEU A 513 27.41 -22.47 -88.27
C LEU A 513 27.22 -22.93 -89.73
N HIS A 514 26.49 -22.15 -90.54
CA HIS A 514 26.19 -22.44 -91.94
C HIS A 514 26.78 -21.40 -92.92
N ALA A 515 27.57 -20.45 -92.43
CA ALA A 515 28.42 -19.55 -93.21
C ALA A 515 29.88 -20.00 -93.05
#